data_AF-A0A2A4MKC2-F1
#
_entry.id   AF-A0A2A4MKC2-F1
#
_cell.length_a   1.000
_cell.length_b   1.000
_cell.length_c   1.000
_cell.angle_alpha   90.00
_cell.angle_beta   90.00
_cell.angle_gamma   90.00
#
_symmetry.space_group_name_H-M   'P 1'
#
loop_
_entity.id
_entity.type
_entity.pdbx_description
1 polymer ?
#
loop_
_entity_poly.entity_id
_entity_poly.type
_entity_poly.pdbx_seq_one_letter_code
_entity_poly.pdbx_strand_id
1 'polypeptide(L)'
;MKRHFNTLWLVLVALMLASLLLFPELLSRDSISTLLEQFGRLSLLAYVLVSMFRSTLLIPSTPFVLAGAVLFPQWPLAVFIISMLGIVAGAYLVYSFPSFGNYDRLLEQKYPDKIAALKRRMNSAQSFWIVLVWSLFPLVPTDAVCYVAGIAKMPFRKMITALVLGEIPLVTLYVFFGAEFGQWLRI
;
A
#
# COMPACT_ATOMS: atom_id res chain seq x y z
N MET A 1 10.41 5.88 -25.87
CA MET A 1 10.85 4.89 -24.84
C MET A 1 10.12 4.98 -23.49
N LYS A 2 9.84 6.16 -22.91
CA LYS A 2 9.28 6.28 -21.54
C LYS A 2 7.82 5.81 -21.35
N ARG A 3 7.02 5.74 -22.42
CA ARG A 3 5.61 5.30 -22.39
C ARG A 3 5.44 3.83 -21.96
N HIS A 4 6.47 3.01 -22.17
CA HIS A 4 6.43 1.58 -21.85
C HIS A 4 6.65 1.29 -20.37
N PHE A 5 7.28 2.19 -19.59
CA PHE A 5 7.63 1.90 -18.21
C PHE A 5 6.38 1.73 -17.32
N ASN A 6 5.42 2.65 -17.43
CA ASN A 6 4.18 2.58 -16.65
C ASN A 6 3.27 1.43 -17.11
N THR A 7 3.25 1.12 -18.41
CA THR A 7 2.49 -0.02 -18.93
C THR A 7 3.12 -1.35 -18.51
N LEU A 8 4.45 -1.47 -18.61
CA LEU A 8 5.20 -2.62 -18.13
C LEU A 8 4.95 -2.82 -16.64
N TRP A 9 5.00 -1.74 -15.87
CA TRP A 9 4.71 -1.75 -14.45
C TRP A 9 3.27 -2.17 -14.13
N LEU A 10 2.25 -1.62 -14.81
CA LEU A 10 0.86 -2.06 -14.65
C LEU A 10 0.66 -3.53 -15.03
N VAL A 11 1.37 -4.02 -16.04
CA VAL A 11 1.35 -5.44 -16.44
C VAL A 11 2.03 -6.31 -15.38
N LEU A 12 3.17 -5.90 -14.84
CA LEU A 12 3.85 -6.60 -13.74
C LEU A 12 2.96 -6.68 -12.49
N VAL A 13 2.29 -5.57 -12.14
CA VAL A 13 1.30 -5.52 -11.06
C VAL A 13 0.14 -6.48 -11.33
N ALA A 14 -0.44 -6.44 -12.53
CA ALA A 14 -1.55 -7.32 -12.90
C ALA A 14 -1.16 -8.80 -12.87
N LEU A 15 0.03 -9.16 -13.36
CA LEU A 15 0.56 -10.52 -13.33
C LEU A 15 0.80 -11.01 -11.91
N MET A 16 1.32 -10.16 -11.03
CA MET A 16 1.59 -10.55 -9.65
C MET A 16 0.31 -10.60 -8.79
N LEU A 17 -0.67 -9.72 -9.02
CA LEU A 17 -2.01 -9.85 -8.44
C LEU A 17 -2.69 -11.14 -8.92
N ALA A 18 -2.55 -11.48 -10.20
CA ALA A 18 -3.05 -12.75 -10.74
C ALA A 18 -2.33 -13.95 -10.11
N SER A 19 -1.01 -13.89 -9.88
CA SER A 19 -0.30 -14.99 -9.21
C SER A 19 -0.74 -15.16 -7.75
N LEU A 20 -1.03 -14.07 -7.03
CA LEU A 20 -1.55 -14.14 -5.66
C LEU A 20 -2.97 -14.74 -5.61
N LEU A 21 -3.80 -14.49 -6.62
CA LEU A 21 -5.14 -15.09 -6.75
C LEU A 21 -5.07 -16.57 -7.18
N LEU A 22 -4.08 -16.94 -8.00
CA LEU A 22 -3.91 -18.29 -8.53
C LEU A 22 -3.17 -19.23 -7.56
N PHE A 23 -2.33 -18.70 -6.67
CA PHE A 23 -1.53 -19.46 -5.71
C PHE A 23 -1.73 -18.97 -4.26
N PRO A 24 -2.95 -19.06 -3.70
CA PRO A 24 -3.21 -18.65 -2.33
C PRO A 24 -2.43 -19.47 -1.29
N GLU A 25 -1.98 -20.68 -1.66
CA GLU A 25 -1.20 -21.58 -0.80
C GLU A 25 0.19 -21.03 -0.43
N LEU A 26 0.75 -20.09 -1.20
CA LEU A 26 1.99 -19.38 -0.84
C LEU A 26 1.81 -18.50 0.42
N LEU A 27 0.58 -18.12 0.76
CA LEU A 27 0.23 -17.40 1.97
C LEU A 27 -0.21 -18.33 3.12
N SER A 28 -0.08 -19.65 2.94
CA SER A 28 -0.42 -20.62 3.99
C SER A 28 0.48 -20.47 5.21
N ARG A 29 -0.12 -20.62 6.39
CA ARG A 29 0.56 -20.46 7.68
C ARG A 29 1.82 -21.33 7.79
N ASP A 30 1.76 -22.55 7.25
CA ASP A 30 2.85 -23.54 7.28
C ASP A 30 4.02 -23.17 6.36
N SER A 31 3.74 -22.59 5.19
CA SER A 31 4.78 -22.13 4.28
C SER A 31 5.52 -20.93 4.87
N ILE A 32 4.80 -20.03 5.53
CA ILE A 32 5.42 -18.86 6.12
C ILE A 32 6.16 -19.22 7.43
N SER A 33 5.65 -20.16 8.23
CA SER A 33 6.33 -20.61 9.45
C SER A 33 7.66 -21.32 9.17
N THR A 34 7.70 -22.22 8.17
CA THR A 34 8.96 -22.87 7.75
C THR A 34 9.98 -21.88 7.19
N LEU A 35 9.52 -20.84 6.46
CA LEU A 35 10.37 -19.76 5.97
C LEU A 35 10.89 -18.89 7.12
N LEU A 36 10.10 -18.64 8.16
CA LEU A 36 10.56 -17.94 9.36
C LEU A 36 11.64 -18.72 10.14
N GLU A 37 11.43 -20.01 10.33
CA GLU A 37 12.36 -20.87 11.06
C GLU A 37 13.72 -20.95 10.36
N GLN A 38 13.73 -20.97 9.02
CA GLN A 38 14.96 -20.98 8.24
C GLN A 38 15.69 -19.63 8.23
N PHE A 39 14.98 -18.50 8.28
CA PHE A 39 15.57 -17.17 8.08
C PHE A 39 15.81 -16.36 9.36
N GLY A 40 15.19 -16.68 10.50
CA GLY A 40 15.47 -16.02 11.78
C GLY A 40 15.44 -14.48 11.69
N ARG A 41 16.54 -13.78 12.03
CA ARG A 41 16.62 -12.30 11.94
C ARG A 41 16.47 -11.73 10.52
N LEU A 42 16.74 -12.53 9.47
CA LEU A 42 16.55 -12.09 8.08
C LEU A 42 15.07 -11.91 7.73
N SER A 43 14.15 -12.60 8.42
CA SER A 43 12.72 -12.45 8.19
C SER A 43 12.21 -11.04 8.49
N LEU A 44 12.71 -10.41 9.57
CA LEU A 44 12.35 -9.02 9.92
C LEU A 44 12.89 -8.03 8.87
N LEU A 45 14.10 -8.27 8.37
CA LEU A 45 14.67 -7.46 7.29
C LEU A 45 13.86 -7.60 5.99
N ALA A 46 13.50 -8.83 5.62
CA ALA A 46 12.64 -9.09 4.48
C ALA A 46 11.28 -8.39 4.64
N TYR A 47 10.69 -8.46 5.82
CA TYR A 47 9.45 -7.77 6.14
C TYR A 47 9.54 -6.24 5.97
N VAL A 48 10.64 -5.62 6.42
CA VAL A 48 10.89 -4.18 6.21
C VAL A 48 10.96 -3.86 4.72
N LEU A 49 11.78 -4.59 3.97
CA LEU A 49 11.96 -4.35 2.53
C LEU A 49 10.66 -4.50 1.77
N VAL A 50 9.93 -5.60 2.01
CA VAL A 50 8.65 -5.85 1.38
C VAL A 50 7.63 -4.76 1.75
N SER A 51 7.56 -4.35 3.02
CA SER A 51 6.65 -3.29 3.47
C SER A 51 6.94 -1.94 2.81
N MET A 52 8.20 -1.64 2.49
CA MET A 52 8.60 -0.41 1.80
C MET A 52 8.36 -0.46 0.29
N PHE A 53 8.64 -1.59 -0.36
CA PHE A 53 8.61 -1.70 -1.82
C PHE A 53 7.27 -2.21 -2.36
N ARG A 54 6.38 -2.78 -1.54
CA ARG A 54 5.06 -3.28 -1.98
C ARG A 54 4.22 -2.24 -2.72
N SER A 55 4.32 -0.96 -2.35
CA SER A 55 3.52 0.11 -2.94
C SER A 55 3.93 0.38 -4.38
N THR A 56 5.21 0.10 -4.70
CA THR A 56 5.69 0.13 -6.08
C THR A 56 5.05 -0.97 -6.90
N LEU A 57 4.19 -1.82 -6.35
CA LEU A 57 3.38 -2.76 -7.11
C LEU A 57 1.88 -2.55 -6.85
N LEU A 58 1.48 -1.42 -6.26
CA LEU A 58 0.11 -1.09 -5.81
C LEU A 58 -0.54 -2.21 -4.98
N ILE A 59 0.27 -3.01 -4.30
CA ILE A 59 -0.27 -4.08 -3.46
C ILE A 59 -0.76 -3.42 -2.17
N PRO A 60 -2.02 -3.64 -1.75
CA PRO A 60 -2.53 -3.11 -0.48
C PRO A 60 -1.62 -3.44 0.71
N SER A 61 -1.59 -2.58 1.73
CA SER A 61 -0.84 -2.78 2.98
C SER A 61 -1.36 -3.98 3.76
N THR A 62 -2.67 -4.15 3.79
CA THR A 62 -3.41 -5.11 4.61
C THR A 62 -2.76 -6.51 4.71
N PRO A 63 -2.49 -7.23 3.61
CA PRO A 63 -1.89 -8.56 3.69
C PRO A 63 -0.50 -8.56 4.34
N PHE A 64 0.29 -7.51 4.14
CA PHE A 64 1.62 -7.43 4.75
C PHE A 64 1.55 -7.05 6.23
N VAL A 65 0.64 -6.15 6.61
CA VAL A 65 0.43 -5.83 8.03
C VAL A 65 -0.01 -7.07 8.79
N LEU A 66 -0.97 -7.83 8.23
CA LEU A 66 -1.44 -9.09 8.81
C LEU A 66 -0.33 -10.14 8.85
N ALA A 67 0.46 -10.28 7.79
CA ALA A 67 1.63 -11.16 7.80
C ALA A 67 2.59 -10.76 8.93
N GLY A 68 2.95 -9.48 9.05
CA GLY A 68 3.80 -8.99 10.14
C GLY A 68 3.25 -9.35 11.52
N ALA A 69 1.94 -9.19 11.73
CA ALA A 69 1.27 -9.52 13.00
C ALA A 69 1.31 -11.02 13.32
N VAL A 70 1.12 -11.88 12.33
CA VAL A 70 1.18 -13.35 12.48
C VAL A 70 2.61 -13.85 12.66
N LEU A 71 3.58 -13.23 12.00
CA LEU A 71 4.97 -13.66 11.97
C LEU A 71 5.79 -13.17 13.17
N PHE A 72 5.45 -12.00 13.70
CA PHE A 72 6.14 -11.40 14.83
C PHE A 72 5.18 -11.03 15.97
N PRO A 73 4.35 -11.98 16.47
CA PRO A 73 3.35 -11.71 17.49
C PRO A 73 3.95 -11.22 18.81
N GLN A 74 5.22 -11.57 19.08
CA GLN A 74 5.96 -11.10 20.24
C GLN A 74 6.31 -9.60 20.17
N TRP A 75 6.42 -9.01 18.98
CA TRP A 75 6.92 -7.64 18.76
C TRP A 75 5.90 -6.75 18.03
N PRO A 76 4.67 -6.60 18.53
CA PRO A 76 3.59 -5.89 17.82
C PRO A 76 3.94 -4.42 17.57
N LEU A 77 4.59 -3.74 18.52
CA LEU A 77 5.03 -2.35 18.32
C LEU A 77 6.03 -2.21 17.17
N ALA A 78 6.96 -3.16 17.01
CA ALA A 78 7.91 -3.13 15.90
C ALA A 78 7.19 -3.34 14.55
N VAL A 79 6.25 -4.29 14.48
CA VAL A 79 5.42 -4.54 13.30
C VAL A 79 4.61 -3.30 12.93
N PHE A 80 3.99 -2.65 13.91
CA PHE A 80 3.24 -1.41 13.70
C PHE A 80 4.11 -0.30 13.12
N ILE A 81 5.29 -0.05 13.72
CA ILE A 81 6.21 1.00 13.26
C ILE A 81 6.71 0.70 11.84
N ILE A 82 7.16 -0.53 11.58
CA ILE A 82 7.66 -0.94 10.27
C ILE A 82 6.55 -0.85 9.21
N SER A 83 5.32 -1.29 9.54
CA SER A 83 4.15 -1.15 8.67
C SER A 83 3.88 0.31 8.30
N MET A 84 3.82 1.19 9.30
CA MET A 84 3.55 2.61 9.11
C MET A 84 4.65 3.28 8.28
N LEU A 85 5.92 2.98 8.55
CA LEU A 85 7.04 3.48 7.77
C LEU A 85 6.98 2.96 6.32
N GLY A 86 6.65 1.69 6.13
CA GLY A 86 6.46 1.09 4.81
C GLY A 86 5.32 1.75 4.03
N ILE A 87 4.18 2.00 4.67
CA ILE A 87 3.04 2.72 4.09
C ILE A 87 3.45 4.15 3.69
N VAL A 88 4.11 4.89 4.57
CA VAL A 88 4.53 6.28 4.32
C VAL A 88 5.57 6.37 3.20
N ALA A 89 6.62 5.54 3.27
CA ALA A 89 7.65 5.46 2.24
C ALA A 89 7.02 5.04 0.91
N GLY A 90 6.14 4.06 0.96
CA GLY A 90 5.47 3.54 -0.20
C GLY A 90 4.55 4.56 -0.87
N ALA A 91 3.76 5.29 -0.08
CA ALA A 91 2.91 6.37 -0.56
C ALA A 91 3.72 7.49 -1.20
N TYR A 92 4.90 7.83 -0.65
CA TYR A 92 5.80 8.81 -1.24
C TYR A 92 6.31 8.39 -2.63
N LEU A 93 6.73 7.13 -2.78
CA LEU A 93 7.19 6.58 -4.06
C LEU A 93 6.07 6.65 -5.11
N VAL A 94 4.88 6.18 -4.76
CA VAL A 94 3.73 6.11 -5.67
C VAL A 94 3.18 7.49 -6.01
N TYR A 95 3.09 8.40 -5.04
CA TYR A 95 2.69 9.79 -5.25
C TYR A 95 3.63 10.54 -6.20
N SER A 96 4.93 10.26 -6.11
CA SER A 96 5.94 10.93 -6.94
C SER A 96 6.00 10.38 -8.36
N PHE A 97 5.58 9.13 -8.56
CA PHE A 97 5.69 8.39 -9.82
C PHE A 97 5.06 9.09 -11.05
N PRO A 98 3.86 9.70 -11.00
CA PRO A 98 3.29 10.43 -12.15
C PRO A 98 4.17 11.58 -12.65
N SER A 99 4.96 12.17 -11.76
CA SER A 99 5.87 13.26 -12.08
C SER A 99 7.17 12.75 -12.73
N PHE A 100 7.51 11.47 -12.55
CA PHE A 100 8.63 10.85 -13.25
C PHE A 100 8.32 10.70 -14.73
N GLY A 101 9.21 11.22 -15.58
CA GLY A 101 9.11 11.07 -17.03
C GLY A 101 7.99 11.87 -17.71
N ASN A 102 7.44 12.91 -17.06
CA ASN A 102 6.35 13.77 -17.57
C ASN A 102 5.05 13.01 -17.88
N TYR A 103 4.77 11.92 -17.16
CA TYR A 103 3.59 11.11 -17.42
C TYR A 103 2.28 11.82 -17.05
N ASP A 104 2.32 12.64 -16.01
CA ASP A 104 1.30 13.62 -15.67
C ASP A 104 0.92 14.51 -16.87
N ARG A 105 1.89 15.11 -17.56
CA ARG A 105 1.68 15.93 -18.77
C ARG A 105 1.12 15.12 -19.93
N LEU A 106 1.57 13.88 -20.11
CA LEU A 106 1.05 12.99 -21.15
C LEU A 106 -0.42 12.64 -20.90
N LEU A 107 -0.80 12.38 -19.65
CA LEU A 107 -2.19 12.12 -19.26
C LEU A 107 -3.06 13.37 -19.40
N GLU A 108 -2.54 14.55 -19.05
CA GLU A 108 -3.22 15.83 -19.27
C GLU A 108 -3.50 16.10 -20.74
N GLN A 109 -2.54 15.83 -21.62
CA GLN A 109 -2.73 16.00 -23.07
C GLN A 109 -3.73 14.99 -23.66
N LYS A 110 -3.73 13.75 -23.16
CA LYS A 110 -4.58 12.68 -23.70
C LYS A 110 -6.01 12.70 -23.13
N TYR A 111 -6.19 13.15 -21.89
CA TYR A 111 -7.47 13.15 -21.17
C TYR A 111 -7.71 14.46 -20.40
N PRO A 112 -7.71 15.62 -21.07
CA PRO A 112 -7.72 16.94 -20.41
C PRO A 112 -8.90 17.12 -19.45
N ASP A 113 -10.13 16.77 -19.88
CA ASP A 113 -11.33 16.96 -19.06
C ASP A 113 -11.33 16.09 -17.80
N LYS A 114 -10.89 14.83 -17.93
CA LYS A 114 -10.82 13.88 -16.81
C LYS A 114 -9.78 14.31 -15.78
N ILE A 115 -8.60 14.73 -16.24
CA ILE A 115 -7.54 15.20 -15.34
C ILE A 115 -7.94 16.54 -14.70
N ALA A 116 -8.61 17.45 -15.41
CA ALA A 116 -9.12 18.68 -14.84
C ALA A 116 -10.21 18.45 -13.78
N ALA A 117 -11.12 17.49 -14.00
CA ALA A 117 -12.10 17.07 -12.99
C ALA A 117 -11.43 16.45 -11.76
N LEU A 118 -10.42 15.60 -11.99
CA LEU A 118 -9.65 14.97 -10.92
C LEU A 118 -8.91 16.02 -10.06
N LYS A 119 -8.20 16.96 -10.70
CA LYS A 119 -7.55 18.08 -10.03
C LYS A 119 -8.53 18.89 -9.20
N ARG A 120 -9.71 19.22 -9.74
CA ARG A 120 -10.75 19.94 -8.99
C ARG A 120 -11.19 19.19 -7.74
N ARG A 121 -11.44 17.88 -7.83
CA ARG A 121 -11.84 17.06 -6.68
C ARG A 121 -10.71 16.93 -5.64
N MET A 122 -9.50 16.59 -6.08
CA MET A 122 -8.37 16.30 -5.21
C MET A 122 -7.69 17.56 -4.64
N ASN A 123 -8.00 18.75 -5.16
CA ASN A 123 -7.58 20.03 -4.56
C ASN A 123 -8.71 20.74 -3.80
N SER A 124 -9.92 20.16 -3.75
CA SER A 124 -11.02 20.69 -2.95
C SER A 124 -10.72 20.64 -1.45
N ALA A 125 -11.50 21.36 -0.63
CA ALA A 125 -11.44 21.24 0.82
C ALA A 125 -11.65 19.78 1.30
N GLN A 126 -12.48 19.01 0.57
CA GLN A 126 -12.86 17.64 0.91
C GLN A 126 -11.78 16.59 0.61
N SER A 127 -10.75 16.92 -0.18
CA SER A 127 -9.69 15.97 -0.55
C SER A 127 -8.98 15.30 0.63
N PHE A 128 -8.84 16.00 1.76
CA PHE A 128 -8.31 15.43 2.99
C PHE A 128 -9.19 14.27 3.50
N TRP A 129 -10.50 14.52 3.60
CA TRP A 129 -11.48 13.53 4.05
C TRP A 129 -11.60 12.35 3.09
N ILE A 130 -11.48 12.59 1.78
CA ILE A 130 -11.43 11.51 0.80
C ILE A 130 -10.24 10.59 1.11
N VAL A 131 -9.02 11.11 1.22
CA VAL A 131 -7.86 10.25 1.51
C VAL A 131 -8.02 9.55 2.85
N LEU A 132 -8.44 10.26 3.90
CA LEU A 132 -8.60 9.70 5.25
C LEU A 132 -9.61 8.56 5.29
N VAL A 133 -10.84 8.77 4.77
CA VAL A 133 -11.90 7.76 4.81
C VAL A 133 -11.55 6.54 3.96
N TRP A 134 -10.91 6.75 2.81
CA TRP A 134 -10.47 5.64 1.98
C TRP A 134 -9.33 4.84 2.64
N SER A 135 -8.43 5.51 3.37
CA SER A 135 -7.33 4.87 4.11
C SER A 135 -7.79 4.09 5.35
N LEU A 136 -9.00 4.36 5.86
CA LEU A 136 -9.63 3.57 6.92
C LEU A 136 -10.19 2.23 6.42
N PHE A 137 -10.30 2.06 5.10
CA PHE A 137 -11.01 0.94 4.54
C PHE A 137 -10.05 -0.20 4.13
N PRO A 138 -10.23 -1.41 4.67
CA PRO A 138 -9.25 -2.49 4.55
C PRO A 138 -9.06 -3.05 3.14
N LEU A 139 -10.10 -2.91 2.31
CA LEU A 139 -10.19 -3.44 0.94
C LEU A 139 -9.83 -2.40 -0.11
N VAL A 140 -9.60 -1.16 0.30
CA VAL A 140 -9.26 -0.09 -0.63
C VAL A 140 -7.77 -0.17 -0.95
N PRO A 141 -7.39 -0.08 -2.24
CA PRO A 141 -6.00 0.09 -2.61
C PRO A 141 -5.54 1.53 -2.30
N THR A 142 -5.11 1.77 -1.06
CA THR A 142 -4.69 3.11 -0.60
C THR A 142 -3.58 3.70 -1.48
N ASP A 143 -2.68 2.84 -2.00
CA ASP A 143 -1.63 3.26 -2.93
C ASP A 143 -2.20 3.84 -4.25
N ALA A 144 -3.34 3.35 -4.73
CA ALA A 144 -4.01 3.91 -5.90
C ALA A 144 -4.53 5.33 -5.61
N VAL A 145 -5.03 5.58 -4.39
CA VAL A 145 -5.43 6.93 -3.96
C VAL A 145 -4.22 7.86 -3.92
N CYS A 146 -3.08 7.40 -3.40
CA CYS A 146 -1.82 8.16 -3.41
C CYS A 146 -1.33 8.48 -4.83
N TYR A 147 -1.45 7.52 -5.76
CA TYR A 147 -1.10 7.72 -7.16
C TYR A 147 -1.97 8.81 -7.82
N VAL A 148 -3.28 8.73 -7.59
CA VAL A 148 -4.28 9.69 -8.07
C VAL A 148 -4.03 11.09 -7.48
N ALA A 149 -3.69 11.17 -6.19
CA ALA A 149 -3.28 12.41 -5.54
C ALA A 149 -2.02 13.03 -6.19
N GLY A 150 -1.06 12.19 -6.58
CA GLY A 150 0.14 12.57 -7.32
C GLY A 150 -0.16 13.16 -8.69
N ILE A 151 -1.04 12.52 -9.48
CA ILE A 151 -1.50 13.04 -10.77
C ILE A 151 -2.20 14.39 -10.58
N ALA A 152 -3.05 14.50 -9.57
CA ALA A 152 -3.81 15.70 -9.29
C ALA A 152 -2.99 16.84 -8.66
N LYS A 153 -1.71 16.59 -8.37
CA LYS A 153 -0.79 17.52 -7.66
C LYS A 153 -1.37 18.00 -6.33
N MET A 154 -2.10 17.13 -5.63
CA MET A 154 -2.56 17.40 -4.28
C MET A 154 -1.34 17.65 -3.38
N PRO A 155 -1.34 18.66 -2.50
CA PRO A 155 -0.19 18.92 -1.63
C PRO A 155 0.19 17.67 -0.82
N PHE A 156 1.45 17.22 -0.96
CA PHE A 156 1.94 15.99 -0.32
C PHE A 156 1.65 15.95 1.18
N ARG A 157 1.86 17.08 1.88
CA ARG A 157 1.57 17.22 3.32
C ARG A 157 0.12 16.93 3.66
N LYS A 158 -0.83 17.34 2.82
CA LYS A 158 -2.27 17.10 3.02
C LYS A 158 -2.63 15.64 2.79
N MET A 159 -2.01 15.01 1.80
CA MET A 159 -2.21 13.59 1.50
C MET A 159 -1.62 12.71 2.61
N ILE A 160 -0.37 12.94 3.00
CA ILE A 160 0.34 12.07 3.94
C ILE A 160 -0.25 12.14 5.35
N THR A 161 -0.73 13.30 5.79
CA THR A 161 -1.39 13.42 7.10
C THR A 161 -2.74 12.71 7.11
N ALA A 162 -3.54 12.84 6.05
CA ALA A 162 -4.80 12.12 5.90
C ALA A 162 -4.56 10.60 5.88
N LEU A 163 -3.56 10.15 5.12
CA LEU A 163 -3.16 8.74 5.03
C LEU A 163 -2.78 8.19 6.41
N VAL A 164 -1.85 8.85 7.11
CA VAL A 164 -1.37 8.39 8.41
C VAL A 164 -2.51 8.34 9.43
N LEU A 165 -3.38 9.34 9.46
CA LEU A 165 -4.53 9.35 10.38
C LEU A 165 -5.54 8.24 10.09
N GLY A 166 -5.74 7.87 8.81
CA GLY A 166 -6.61 6.75 8.43
C GLY A 166 -5.96 5.38 8.68
N GLU A 167 -4.66 5.24 8.43
CA GLU A 167 -3.97 3.95 8.55
C GLU A 167 -3.66 3.60 10.02
N ILE A 168 -3.43 4.57 10.91
CA ILE A 168 -3.18 4.30 12.34
C ILE A 168 -4.23 3.36 12.97
N PRO A 169 -5.54 3.68 12.95
CA PRO A 169 -6.54 2.80 13.57
C PRO A 169 -6.64 1.45 12.87
N LEU A 170 -6.49 1.40 11.54
CA LEU A 170 -6.56 0.17 10.77
C LEU A 170 -5.38 -0.77 11.06
N VAL A 171 -4.16 -0.25 11.00
CA VAL A 171 -2.93 -0.99 11.31
C VAL A 171 -2.91 -1.39 12.78
N THR A 172 -3.39 -0.54 13.69
CA THR A 172 -3.54 -0.89 15.11
C THR A 172 -4.47 -2.08 15.28
N LEU A 173 -5.63 -2.07 14.61
CA LEU A 173 -6.58 -3.16 14.64
C LEU A 173 -5.94 -4.47 14.15
N TYR A 174 -5.19 -4.43 13.05
CA TYR A 174 -4.53 -5.62 12.53
C TYR A 174 -3.39 -6.15 13.40
N VAL A 175 -2.56 -5.26 13.92
CA VAL A 175 -1.36 -5.66 14.65
C VAL A 175 -1.69 -6.12 16.06
N PHE A 176 -2.60 -5.43 16.76
CA PHE A 176 -2.91 -5.72 18.16
C PHE A 176 -4.12 -6.63 18.33
N PHE A 177 -5.10 -6.58 17.41
CA PHE A 177 -6.32 -7.39 17.50
C PHE A 177 -6.41 -8.48 16.41
N GLY A 178 -5.50 -8.49 15.43
CA GLY A 178 -5.50 -9.51 14.37
C GLY A 178 -5.25 -10.93 14.87
N ALA A 179 -4.48 -11.09 15.96
CA ALA A 179 -4.23 -12.40 16.57
C ALA A 179 -5.50 -13.03 17.17
N GLU A 180 -6.39 -12.21 17.75
CA GLU A 180 -7.69 -12.68 18.25
C GLU A 180 -8.65 -12.98 17.09
N PHE A 181 -8.60 -12.20 16.02
CA PHE A 181 -9.39 -12.42 14.81
C PHE A 181 -9.04 -13.75 14.11
N GLY A 182 -7.75 -14.13 14.10
CA GLY A 182 -7.30 -15.43 13.57
C GLY A 182 -7.81 -16.62 14.40
N GLN A 183 -7.86 -16.50 15.73
CA GLN A 183 -8.45 -17.54 16.59
C GLN A 183 -9.97 -17.62 16.45
N TRP A 184 -10.66 -16.50 16.21
CA TRP A 184 -12.11 -16.46 15.99
C TRP A 184 -12.52 -17.08 14.64
N LEU A 185 -11.68 -16.93 13.61
CA LEU A 185 -11.91 -17.50 12.27
C LEU A 185 -11.58 -18.99 12.12
N ARG A 186 -10.99 -19.64 13.14
CA ARG A 186 -10.61 -21.07 13.15
C ARG A 186 -10.08 -21.55 11.79
N ILE A 187 -8.96 -20.96 11.40
CA ILE A 187 -7.87 -21.65 10.70
C ILE A 187 -6.74 -21.81 11.71
#